data_AF-A0A928G4J7-F1
#
_entry.id   AF-A0A928G4J7-F1
#
_cell.length_a   1.000
_cell.length_b   1.000
_cell.length_c   1.000
_cell.angle_alpha   90.00
_cell.angle_beta   90.00
_cell.angle_gamma   90.00
#
_symmetry.space_group_name_H-M   'P 1'
#
loop_
_entity.id
_entity.type
_entity.pdbx_description
1 polymer ?
#
loop_
_entity_poly.entity_id
_entity_poly.type
_entity_poly.pdbx_seq_one_letter_code
_entity_poly.pdbx_strand_id
1 'polypeptide(L)'
;MLAQKIRYAALMLVAAIAFVGCSDDDNNTSLPLATEGRYGSYAIDEEQIPVNSYTVSDGDWFLVMLTPLESTASAGTYAVIGVHPELLGQEVDVEYAYCNYDYVFVVEDPTYYHAAFRALQNGSIKIDVNGNAVSIKADVTTFDGKHFTYQNDNLVIE
;
A
#
# COMPACT_ATOMS: atom_id res chain seq x y z
N MET A 1 -49.17 5.87 59.54
CA MET A 1 -49.49 4.45 59.29
C MET A 1 -50.49 4.37 58.15
N LEU A 2 -50.09 3.96 56.94
CA LEU A 2 -50.90 3.12 56.06
C LEU A 2 -50.01 2.59 54.92
N ALA A 3 -50.09 1.29 54.73
CA ALA A 3 -49.35 0.51 53.75
C ALA A 3 -50.04 0.53 52.37
N GLN A 4 -49.42 -0.22 51.42
CA GLN A 4 -50.08 -0.97 50.34
C GLN A 4 -50.16 -0.22 48.98
N LYS A 5 -49.32 -0.50 47.98
CA LYS A 5 -49.11 -1.70 47.11
C LYS A 5 -49.84 -1.58 45.75
N ILE A 6 -49.03 -1.63 44.66
CA ILE A 6 -49.26 -2.24 43.32
C ILE A 6 -50.27 -1.43 42.45
N ARG A 7 -50.03 -1.04 41.17
CA ARG A 7 -49.66 -1.88 40.01
C ARG A 7 -49.03 -1.10 38.83
N TYR A 8 -48.29 -1.88 38.06
CA TYR A 8 -47.56 -1.68 36.79
C TYR A 8 -48.22 -0.84 35.68
N ALA A 9 -47.39 -0.03 35.02
CA ALA A 9 -47.33 0.17 33.57
C ALA A 9 -45.94 0.78 33.27
N ALA A 10 -44.96 -0.03 32.89
CA ALA A 10 -44.55 -0.16 31.49
C ALA A 10 -44.32 1.20 30.82
N LEU A 11 -43.08 1.69 30.86
CA LEU A 11 -42.52 2.37 29.69
C LEU A 11 -41.01 2.07 29.64
N MET A 12 -40.70 1.06 28.83
CA MET A 12 -39.38 0.86 28.25
C MET A 12 -38.96 2.14 27.54
N LEU A 13 -37.88 2.77 27.99
CA LEU A 13 -37.08 3.62 27.13
C LEU A 13 -35.75 2.91 26.92
N VAL A 14 -35.77 1.98 25.97
CA VAL A 14 -34.56 1.44 25.35
C VAL A 14 -33.90 2.64 24.67
N ALA A 15 -32.73 3.03 25.15
CA ALA A 15 -31.83 3.90 24.42
C ALA A 15 -31.36 3.13 23.17
N ALA A 16 -32.16 3.19 22.11
CA ALA A 16 -31.69 2.91 20.77
C ALA A 16 -30.70 4.03 20.45
N ILE A 17 -29.41 3.73 20.60
CA ILE A 17 -28.35 4.51 19.97
C ILE A 17 -28.61 4.31 18.48
N ALA A 18 -29.31 5.28 17.91
CA ALA A 18 -29.51 5.42 16.49
C ALA A 18 -28.13 5.41 15.84
N PHE A 19 -27.98 4.51 14.87
CA PHE A 19 -26.95 4.57 13.85
C PHE A 19 -26.84 6.02 13.36
N VAL A 20 -25.80 6.72 13.79
CA VAL A 20 -25.25 7.81 13.00
C VAL A 20 -24.52 7.10 11.86
N GLY A 21 -25.30 6.76 10.83
CA GLY A 21 -24.75 6.54 9.52
C GLY A 21 -24.01 7.81 9.14
N CYS A 22 -22.69 7.72 9.06
CA CYS A 22 -21.92 8.69 8.28
C CYS A 22 -22.35 8.46 6.83
N SER A 23 -23.31 9.28 6.42
CA SER A 23 -23.58 9.58 5.02
C SER A 23 -22.35 10.25 4.42
N ASP A 24 -22.15 9.97 3.14
CA ASP A 24 -21.47 10.80 2.15
C ASP A 24 -19.95 10.94 2.35
N ASP A 25 -19.21 10.02 1.75
CA ASP A 25 -18.81 10.21 0.36
C ASP A 25 -18.30 8.86 -0.15
N ASP A 26 -19.11 8.18 -0.96
CA ASP A 26 -18.59 7.20 -1.91
C ASP A 26 -17.80 7.96 -2.99
N ASN A 27 -16.74 8.67 -2.58
CA ASN A 27 -15.61 8.90 -3.45
C ASN A 27 -14.85 7.58 -3.49
N ASN A 28 -15.52 6.56 -4.03
CA ASN A 28 -14.88 5.41 -4.63
C ASN A 28 -14.12 6.01 -5.81
N THR A 29 -12.97 6.62 -5.52
CA THR A 29 -11.88 6.75 -6.47
C THR A 29 -11.59 5.32 -6.83
N SER A 30 -12.34 4.81 -7.79
CA SER A 30 -12.15 3.50 -8.37
C SER A 30 -10.69 3.48 -8.73
N LEU A 31 -9.91 2.74 -7.93
CA LEU A 31 -8.51 2.47 -8.22
C LEU A 31 -8.50 2.06 -9.69
N PRO A 32 -7.66 2.68 -10.54
CA PRO A 32 -7.64 2.35 -11.95
C PRO A 32 -7.58 0.83 -12.09
N LEU A 33 -8.55 0.27 -12.82
CA LEU A 33 -8.67 -1.15 -13.05
C LEU A 33 -7.34 -1.64 -13.60
N ALA A 34 -6.72 -2.56 -12.86
CA ALA A 34 -5.42 -3.13 -13.15
C ALA A 34 -5.30 -3.51 -14.64
N THR A 35 -4.43 -2.82 -15.35
CA THR A 35 -3.83 -3.35 -16.59
C THR A 35 -3.13 -4.65 -16.23
N GLU A 36 -3.28 -5.71 -17.05
CA GLU A 36 -2.63 -7.00 -16.81
C GLU A 36 -1.14 -6.78 -16.48
N GLY A 37 -0.76 -7.09 -15.24
CA GLY A 37 0.56 -6.77 -14.72
C GLY A 37 1.64 -7.47 -15.54
N ARG A 38 2.73 -6.74 -15.84
CA ARG A 38 3.88 -7.37 -16.48
C ARG A 38 4.59 -8.27 -15.49
N TYR A 39 4.84 -9.50 -15.91
CA TYR A 39 5.64 -10.48 -15.20
C TYR A 39 7.04 -9.91 -14.92
N GLY A 40 7.45 -9.97 -13.66
CA GLY A 40 8.81 -9.64 -13.22
C GLY A 40 9.17 -10.49 -12.01
N SER A 41 10.33 -10.20 -11.43
CA SER A 41 10.71 -10.70 -10.11
C SER A 41 11.36 -9.58 -9.34
N TYR A 42 11.08 -9.53 -8.04
CA TYR A 42 11.96 -8.83 -7.12
C TYR A 42 12.88 -9.85 -6.46
N ALA A 43 13.98 -9.38 -5.87
CA ALA A 43 14.87 -10.23 -5.11
C ALA A 43 15.02 -9.72 -3.68
N ILE A 44 15.10 -10.64 -2.71
CA ILE A 44 15.57 -10.35 -1.36
C ILE A 44 16.73 -11.28 -1.05
N ASP A 45 17.89 -10.74 -0.68
CA ASP A 45 19.11 -11.51 -0.37
C ASP A 45 19.41 -12.58 -1.45
N GLU A 46 19.30 -12.18 -2.72
CA GLU A 46 19.46 -13.02 -3.93
C GLU A 46 18.31 -14.01 -4.23
N GLU A 47 17.34 -14.21 -3.33
CA GLU A 47 16.16 -15.02 -3.59
C GLU A 47 15.17 -14.29 -4.51
N GLN A 48 14.94 -14.84 -5.70
CA GLN A 48 14.05 -14.27 -6.71
C GLN A 48 12.61 -14.71 -6.49
N ILE A 49 11.71 -13.74 -6.33
CA ILE A 49 10.29 -13.98 -6.08
C ILE A 49 9.49 -13.43 -7.26
N PRO A 50 8.77 -14.29 -8.02
CA PRO A 50 8.05 -13.88 -9.21
C PRO A 50 6.75 -13.14 -8.86
N VAL A 51 6.50 -12.02 -9.55
CA VAL A 51 5.38 -11.12 -9.27
C VAL A 51 4.77 -10.54 -10.54
N ASN A 52 3.50 -10.16 -10.44
CA ASN A 52 2.86 -9.21 -11.33
C ASN A 52 3.07 -7.80 -10.78
N SER A 53 3.23 -6.83 -11.68
CA SER A 53 3.50 -5.44 -11.31
C SER A 53 2.42 -4.54 -11.87
N TYR A 54 1.89 -3.61 -11.07
CA TYR A 54 0.86 -2.66 -11.49
C TYR A 54 1.07 -1.31 -10.82
N THR A 55 0.58 -0.25 -11.46
CA THR A 55 0.71 1.11 -10.95
C THR A 55 -0.62 1.63 -10.42
N VAL A 56 -0.56 2.38 -9.32
CA VAL A 56 -1.70 3.07 -8.72
C VAL A 56 -1.28 4.50 -8.45
N SER A 57 -2.09 5.47 -8.87
CA SER A 57 -1.94 6.86 -8.43
C SER A 57 -3.00 7.12 -7.37
N ASP A 58 -2.58 7.47 -6.17
CA ASP A 58 -3.44 7.82 -5.05
C ASP A 58 -3.03 9.19 -4.55
N GLY A 59 -3.68 10.25 -5.07
CA GLY A 59 -3.57 11.66 -4.66
C GLY A 59 -2.15 12.18 -4.37
N ASP A 60 -1.63 11.79 -3.22
CA ASP A 60 -0.32 12.13 -2.71
C ASP A 60 0.81 11.24 -3.25
N TRP A 61 0.54 10.09 -3.87
CA TRP A 61 1.54 9.08 -4.21
C TRP A 61 1.38 8.50 -5.62
N PHE A 62 2.53 8.22 -6.23
CA PHE A 62 2.62 7.28 -7.34
C PHE A 62 3.18 5.96 -6.81
N LEU A 63 2.39 4.90 -6.88
CA LEU A 63 2.69 3.58 -6.31
C LEU A 63 2.87 2.55 -7.41
N VAL A 64 3.84 1.66 -7.22
CA VAL A 64 3.99 0.39 -7.91
C VAL A 64 3.77 -0.71 -6.90
N MET A 65 2.82 -1.57 -7.19
CA MET A 65 2.46 -2.70 -6.34
C MET A 65 2.88 -4.00 -7.02
N LEU A 66 3.47 -4.89 -6.23
CA LEU A 66 3.93 -6.20 -6.64
C LEU A 66 3.03 -7.27 -6.03
N THR A 67 2.34 -8.05 -6.85
CA THR A 67 1.45 -9.14 -6.41
C THR A 67 2.02 -10.51 -6.79
N PRO A 68 1.76 -11.57 -6.02
CA PRO A 68 2.16 -12.93 -6.41
C PRO A 68 1.46 -13.36 -7.70
N LEU A 69 2.11 -14.27 -8.43
CA LEU A 69 1.53 -14.88 -9.63
C LEU A 69 0.37 -15.84 -9.32
N GLU A 70 0.44 -16.57 -8.21
CA GLU A 70 -0.58 -17.55 -7.82
C GLU A 70 -1.58 -16.95 -6.83
N SER A 71 -2.86 -16.94 -7.20
CA SER A 71 -3.95 -16.43 -6.36
C SER A 71 -4.37 -17.45 -5.30
N THR A 72 -3.52 -17.68 -4.29
CA THR A 72 -3.86 -18.61 -3.19
C THR A 72 -4.86 -18.01 -2.18
N ALA A 73 -5.14 -16.71 -2.25
CA ALA A 73 -6.28 -16.00 -1.68
C ALA A 73 -6.36 -14.61 -2.36
N SER A 74 -7.43 -13.83 -2.15
CA SER A 74 -7.62 -12.45 -2.66
C SER A 74 -6.30 -11.73 -2.94
N ALA A 75 -6.05 -11.30 -4.19
CA ALA A 75 -4.81 -10.68 -4.69
C ALA A 75 -4.00 -9.97 -3.58
N GLY A 76 -3.11 -10.71 -2.92
CA GLY A 76 -2.27 -10.17 -1.83
C GLY A 76 -1.20 -9.28 -2.45
N THR A 77 -0.87 -8.15 -1.85
CA THR A 77 0.26 -7.34 -2.32
C THR A 77 1.50 -7.77 -1.55
N TYR A 78 2.51 -8.30 -2.25
CA TYR A 78 3.80 -8.69 -1.64
C TYR A 78 4.68 -7.48 -1.37
N ALA A 79 4.65 -6.46 -2.23
CA ALA A 79 5.39 -5.24 -1.97
C ALA A 79 4.70 -4.00 -2.57
N VAL A 80 4.93 -2.86 -1.95
CA VAL A 80 4.53 -1.54 -2.45
C VAL A 80 5.76 -0.65 -2.47
N ILE A 81 6.02 -0.02 -3.61
CA ILE A 81 7.10 0.93 -3.81
C ILE A 81 6.47 2.21 -4.34
N GLY A 82 6.78 3.36 -3.77
CA GLY A 82 6.19 4.60 -4.22
C GLY A 82 7.04 5.82 -3.93
N VAL A 83 6.75 6.89 -4.64
CA VAL A 83 7.32 8.23 -4.43
C VAL A 83 6.22 9.27 -4.58
N HIS A 84 6.43 10.46 -4.02
CA HIS A 84 5.56 11.59 -4.32
C HIS A 84 5.64 11.93 -5.82
N PRO A 85 4.52 12.32 -6.47
CA PRO A 85 4.50 12.67 -7.89
C PRO A 85 5.52 13.74 -8.30
N GLU A 86 5.88 14.66 -7.40
CA GLU A 86 6.91 15.69 -7.64
C GLU A 86 8.35 15.15 -7.73
N LEU A 87 8.58 13.93 -7.22
CA LEU A 87 9.86 13.23 -7.27
C LEU A 87 9.96 12.24 -8.45
N LEU A 88 8.91 12.12 -9.28
CA LEU A 88 8.98 11.30 -10.50
C LEU A 88 10.14 11.75 -11.40
N GLY A 89 10.87 10.77 -11.93
CA GLY A 89 12.09 10.95 -12.73
C GLY A 89 13.35 11.22 -11.90
N GLN A 90 13.23 11.50 -10.60
CA GLN A 90 14.34 11.73 -9.68
C GLN A 90 14.75 10.42 -8.99
N GLU A 91 16.03 10.31 -8.66
CA GLU A 91 16.53 9.23 -7.81
C GLU A 91 16.43 9.67 -6.35
N VAL A 92 15.57 9.01 -5.59
CA VAL A 92 15.38 9.23 -4.16
C VAL A 92 16.39 8.35 -3.42
N ASP A 93 17.45 8.98 -2.93
CA ASP A 93 18.39 8.35 -2.00
C ASP A 93 17.75 8.27 -0.61
N VAL A 94 17.54 7.04 -0.13
CA VAL A 94 16.78 6.79 1.10
C VAL A 94 17.54 7.21 2.37
N GLU A 95 18.87 7.42 2.27
CA GLU A 95 19.70 7.91 3.38
C GLU A 95 19.54 9.42 3.59
N TYR A 96 19.25 10.16 2.52
CA TYR A 96 19.10 11.63 2.54
C TYR A 96 17.66 12.09 2.43
N ALA A 97 16.70 11.16 2.28
CA ALA A 97 15.28 11.46 2.35
C ALA A 97 14.96 12.22 3.64
N TYR A 98 14.37 13.40 3.51
CA TYR A 98 14.17 14.35 4.61
C TYR A 98 13.16 13.85 5.65
N CYS A 99 12.37 12.83 5.29
CA CYS A 99 11.56 11.96 6.15
C CYS A 99 11.19 10.69 5.37
N ASN A 100 10.52 9.71 6.00
CA ASN A 100 9.81 8.62 5.30
C ASN A 100 8.58 9.10 4.50
N TYR A 101 8.53 10.40 4.18
CA TYR A 101 7.56 11.01 3.28
C TYR A 101 8.09 11.09 1.85
N ASP A 102 9.39 10.94 1.57
CA ASP A 102 9.86 11.03 0.17
C ASP A 102 9.58 9.75 -0.62
N TYR A 103 9.35 8.64 0.09
CA TYR A 103 9.05 7.34 -0.50
C TYR A 103 8.08 6.52 0.36
N VAL A 104 7.41 5.57 -0.29
CA VAL A 104 6.70 4.46 0.34
C VAL A 104 7.44 3.18 0.01
N PHE A 105 7.76 2.38 1.02
CA PHE A 105 8.33 1.05 0.82
C PHE A 105 7.73 0.06 1.83
N VAL A 106 7.07 -0.97 1.31
CA VAL A 106 6.41 -2.02 2.09
C VAL A 106 6.75 -3.37 1.47
N VAL A 107 7.03 -4.35 2.32
CA VAL A 107 7.10 -5.77 1.95
C VAL A 107 6.24 -6.56 2.94
N GLU A 108 5.26 -7.28 2.43
CA GLU A 108 4.36 -8.20 3.16
C GLU A 108 4.31 -9.55 2.45
N ASP A 109 5.48 -10.07 2.13
CA ASP A 109 5.65 -11.43 1.61
C ASP A 109 5.50 -12.45 2.75
N PRO A 110 4.99 -13.68 2.50
CA PRO A 110 4.90 -14.73 3.52
C PRO A 110 6.20 -15.00 4.30
N THR A 111 7.35 -14.71 3.70
CA THR A 111 8.69 -14.94 4.27
C THR A 111 9.37 -13.65 4.76
N TYR A 112 8.96 -12.50 4.23
CA TYR A 112 9.64 -11.22 4.42
C TYR A 112 8.67 -10.11 4.84
N TYR A 113 9.04 -9.33 5.85
CA TYR A 113 8.21 -8.24 6.34
C TYR A 113 9.01 -6.95 6.55
N HIS A 114 8.58 -5.89 5.88
CA HIS A 114 9.05 -4.51 6.10
C HIS A 114 7.86 -3.56 6.08
N ALA A 115 7.65 -2.83 7.17
CA ALA A 115 6.55 -1.88 7.30
C ALA A 115 6.94 -0.48 6.80
N ALA A 116 5.97 0.27 6.22
CA ALA A 116 6.19 1.61 5.66
C ALA A 116 6.87 2.62 6.61
N PHE A 117 6.60 2.52 7.92
CA PHE A 117 7.16 3.44 8.92
C PHE A 117 8.58 3.06 9.37
N ARG A 118 9.11 1.92 8.90
CA ARG A 118 10.50 1.53 9.16
C ARG A 118 11.37 2.16 8.08
N ALA A 119 12.30 3.01 8.51
CA ALA A 119 13.29 3.59 7.62
C ALA A 119 14.14 2.49 6.97
N LEU A 120 14.40 2.63 5.68
CA LEU A 120 15.44 1.89 4.97
C LEU A 120 16.82 2.35 5.46
N GLN A 121 17.80 1.45 5.42
CA GLN A 121 19.16 1.74 5.88
C GLN A 121 20.01 2.43 4.81
N ASN A 122 19.87 2.04 3.54
CA ASN A 122 20.60 2.60 2.41
C ASN A 122 19.92 2.26 1.08
N GLY A 123 20.42 2.88 0.00
CA GLY A 123 20.01 2.59 -1.37
C GLY A 123 19.13 3.67 -1.98
N SER A 124 18.50 3.35 -3.11
CA SER A 124 17.70 4.33 -3.84
C SER A 124 16.44 3.74 -4.47
N ILE A 125 15.46 4.63 -4.64
CA ILE A 125 14.22 4.37 -5.37
C ILE A 125 14.12 5.41 -6.49
N LYS A 126 13.84 4.95 -7.70
CA LYS A 126 13.53 5.80 -8.84
C LYS A 126 12.31 5.26 -9.55
N ILE A 127 11.32 6.13 -9.75
CA ILE A 127 10.16 5.88 -10.60
C ILE A 127 10.09 6.99 -11.63
N ASP A 128 10.02 6.64 -12.91
CA ASP A 128 9.93 7.58 -14.03
C ASP A 128 8.75 7.22 -14.92
N VAL A 129 8.00 8.22 -15.38
CA VAL A 129 6.80 8.07 -16.20
C VAL A 129 7.03 8.79 -17.51
N ASN A 130 7.04 8.03 -18.60
CA ASN A 130 7.23 8.53 -19.96
C ASN A 130 6.03 8.13 -20.83
N GLY A 131 5.07 9.04 -20.96
CA GLY A 131 3.82 8.77 -21.66
C GLY A 131 3.02 7.68 -20.94
N ASN A 132 2.88 6.53 -21.57
CA ASN A 132 2.21 5.35 -21.02
C ASN A 132 3.17 4.28 -20.47
N ALA A 133 4.48 4.57 -20.42
CA ALA A 133 5.48 3.66 -19.89
C ALA A 133 6.01 4.17 -18.55
N VAL A 134 6.16 3.26 -17.60
CA VAL A 134 6.75 3.49 -16.29
C VAL A 134 8.03 2.68 -16.20
N SER A 135 9.12 3.33 -15.82
CA SER A 135 10.32 2.64 -15.38
C SER A 135 10.46 2.77 -13.87
N ILE A 136 10.84 1.68 -13.23
CA ILE A 136 11.05 1.62 -11.79
C ILE A 136 12.34 0.87 -11.50
N LYS A 137 13.10 1.42 -10.57
CA LYS A 137 14.26 0.78 -9.96
C LYS A 137 14.19 1.01 -8.46
N ALA A 138 14.20 -0.06 -7.69
CA ALA A 138 14.38 -0.05 -6.25
C ALA A 138 15.57 -0.96 -5.93
N ASP A 139 16.54 -0.43 -5.22
CA ASP A 139 17.75 -1.14 -4.78
C ASP A 139 18.06 -0.60 -3.38
N VAL A 140 17.56 -1.30 -2.36
CA VAL A 140 17.48 -0.78 -0.98
C VAL A 140 17.80 -1.85 0.05
N THR A 141 18.37 -1.42 1.18
CA THR A 141 18.55 -2.28 2.35
C THR A 141 17.50 -1.99 3.41
N THR A 142 16.78 -3.01 3.85
CA THR A 142 15.73 -2.92 4.87
C THR A 142 16.30 -2.69 6.27
N PHE A 143 15.43 -2.36 7.24
CA PHE A 143 15.84 -2.08 8.62
C PHE A 143 16.52 -3.27 9.31
N ASP A 144 16.21 -4.51 8.88
CA ASP A 144 16.79 -5.76 9.36
C ASP A 144 18.01 -6.22 8.54
N GLY A 145 18.47 -5.40 7.59
CA GLY A 145 19.70 -5.61 6.83
C GLY A 145 19.55 -6.47 5.59
N LYS A 146 18.32 -6.78 5.16
CA LYS A 146 18.08 -7.53 3.92
C LYS A 146 18.17 -6.63 2.71
N HIS A 147 18.72 -7.15 1.63
CA HIS A 147 18.88 -6.39 0.39
C HIS A 147 17.72 -6.69 -0.56
N PHE A 148 16.88 -5.69 -0.82
CA PHE A 148 15.78 -5.76 -1.77
C PHE A 148 16.17 -5.13 -3.10
N THR A 149 15.91 -5.84 -4.20
CA THR A 149 16.06 -5.28 -5.55
C THR A 149 14.83 -5.55 -6.41
N TYR A 150 14.41 -4.55 -7.18
CA TYR A 150 13.37 -4.67 -8.19
C TYR A 150 13.64 -3.68 -9.32
N GLN A 151 13.53 -4.15 -10.56
CA GLN A 151 13.68 -3.30 -11.74
C GLN A 151 12.68 -3.69 -12.82
N ASN A 152 12.01 -2.71 -13.39
CA ASN A 152 11.18 -2.86 -14.57
C ASN A 152 11.25 -1.58 -15.39
N ASP A 153 11.84 -1.66 -16.58
CA ASP A 153 12.11 -0.47 -17.40
C ASP A 153 10.92 -0.03 -18.28
N ASN A 154 9.85 -0.83 -18.33
CA ASN A 154 8.77 -0.62 -19.29
C ASN A 154 7.45 -1.23 -18.81
N LEU A 155 6.99 -0.87 -17.61
CA LEU A 155 5.66 -1.18 -17.14
C LEU A 155 4.66 -0.27 -17.87
N VAL A 156 3.75 -0.83 -18.67
CA VAL A 156 2.79 -0.05 -19.45
C VAL A 156 1.55 0.22 -18.62
N ILE A 157 1.09 1.47 -18.61
CA ILE A 157 -0.18 1.93 -18.02
C ILE A 157 -1.19 2.08 -19.16
N GLU A 158 -2.40 1.53 -19.02
CA GLU A 158 -3.52 1.77 -19.95
C GLU A 158 -4.41 2.95 -19.56
#